data_AF-M7MSP8-F1
#
_entry.id   AF-M7MSP8-F1
#
_cell.length_a   1.000
_cell.length_b   1.000
_cell.length_c   1.000
_cell.angle_alpha   90.00
_cell.angle_beta   90.00
_cell.angle_gamma   90.00
#
_symmetry.space_group_name_H-M   'P 1'
#
loop_
_entity.id
_entity.type
_entity.pdbx_description
1 polymer ?
#
loop_
_entity_poly.entity_id
_entity_poly.type
_entity_poly.pdbx_seq_one_letter_code
_entity_poly.pdbx_strand_id
1 'polypeptide(L)'
;MDRPCAVDVRAPRVAREATAQLSVRETDVLILLGAGFSNAQIGSRVHLTEDTVKGHVSAILLKLGAGNQVQAAVVAHQAGLVPPGS
;
A
#
# COMPACT_ATOMS: atom_id res chain seq x y z
N MET A 1 -10.12 25.01 -3.58
CA MET A 1 -9.05 24.00 -3.70
C MET A 1 -9.19 23.06 -2.53
N ASP A 2 -10.12 22.11 -2.68
CA ASP A 2 -10.41 21.07 -1.70
C ASP A 2 -9.22 20.11 -1.70
N ARG A 3 -8.37 20.17 -0.68
CA ARG A 3 -7.39 19.10 -0.43
C ARG A 3 -8.24 17.87 -0.12
N PRO A 4 -8.17 16.78 -0.90
CA PRO A 4 -9.01 15.62 -0.63
C PRO A 4 -8.80 15.23 0.82
N CYS A 5 -9.91 15.22 1.55
CA CYS A 5 -10.02 14.82 2.95
C CYS A 5 -9.06 13.66 3.17
N ALA A 6 -8.04 13.85 4.00
CA ALA A 6 -7.13 12.78 4.36
C ALA A 6 -8.00 11.68 4.93
N VAL A 7 -8.26 10.64 4.12
CA VAL A 7 -9.12 9.52 4.46
C VAL A 7 -8.66 9.05 5.82
N ASP A 8 -9.52 9.11 6.83
CA ASP A 8 -9.19 8.61 8.16
C ASP A 8 -9.13 7.09 8.05
N VAL A 9 -7.97 6.58 7.63
CA VAL A 9 -7.81 5.16 7.26
C VAL A 9 -7.97 4.24 8.48
N ARG A 10 -8.12 4.79 9.69
CA ARG A 10 -8.36 4.04 10.93
C ARG A 10 -9.60 3.16 10.88
N ALA A 11 -10.58 3.45 10.02
CA ALA A 11 -11.74 2.58 9.83
C ALA A 11 -11.43 1.44 8.83
N PRO A 12 -11.56 0.16 9.21
CA PRO A 12 -11.24 -0.98 8.33
C PRO A 12 -12.07 -1.03 7.05
N ARG A 13 -13.28 -0.44 7.05
CA ARG A 13 -14.09 -0.30 5.83
C ARG A 13 -13.45 0.67 4.82
N VAL A 14 -12.95 1.82 5.28
CA VAL A 14 -12.32 2.84 4.43
C VAL A 14 -11.03 2.30 3.84
N ALA A 15 -10.23 1.58 4.64
CA ALA A 15 -9.02 0.91 4.15
C ALA A 15 -9.34 -0.08 3.01
N ARG A 16 -10.39 -0.90 3.17
CA ARG A 16 -10.83 -1.84 2.13
C ARG A 16 -11.25 -1.13 0.84
N GLU A 17 -12.06 -0.07 0.95
CA GLU A 17 -12.52 0.73 -0.20
C GLU A 17 -11.36 1.44 -0.91
N ALA A 18 -10.38 1.95 -0.17
CA ALA A 18 -9.17 2.55 -0.73
C ALA A 18 -8.33 1.51 -1.48
N THR A 19 -8.14 0.32 -0.89
CA THR A 19 -7.39 -0.77 -1.54
C THR A 19 -8.11 -1.37 -2.75
N ALA A 20 -9.44 -1.28 -2.82
CA ALA A 20 -10.22 -1.76 -3.96
C ALA A 20 -9.97 -0.95 -5.26
N GLN A 21 -9.42 0.27 -5.15
CA GLN A 21 -9.05 1.11 -6.29
C GLN A 21 -7.62 0.81 -6.81
N LEU A 22 -6.87 -0.04 -6.12
CA LEU A 22 -5.55 -0.47 -6.54
C LEU A 22 -5.67 -1.56 -7.61
N SER A 23 -4.77 -1.53 -8.58
CA SER A 23 -4.59 -2.64 -9.51
C SER A 23 -4.08 -3.87 -8.76
N VAL A 24 -4.20 -5.04 -9.38
CA VAL A 24 -3.67 -6.31 -8.83
C VAL A 24 -2.20 -6.16 -8.46
N ARG A 25 -1.39 -5.59 -9.35
CA ARG A 25 0.04 -5.34 -9.12
C ARG A 25 0.31 -4.38 -7.96
N GLU A 26 -0.50 -3.34 -7.81
CA GLU A 26 -0.37 -2.39 -6.70
C GLU A 26 -0.76 -3.04 -5.37
N THR A 27 -1.76 -3.92 -5.39
CA THR A 27 -2.19 -4.70 -4.23
C THR A 27 -1.08 -5.68 -3.80
N ASP A 28 -0.45 -6.40 -4.73
CA ASP A 28 0.70 -7.27 -4.44
C ASP A 28 1.85 -6.49 -3.78
N VAL A 29 2.20 -5.33 -4.34
CA VAL A 29 3.24 -4.46 -3.77
C VAL A 29 2.85 -3.98 -2.37
N LEU A 30 1.59 -3.57 -2.17
CA LEU A 30 1.09 -3.12 -0.87
C LEU A 30 1.11 -4.24 0.18
N ILE A 31 0.74 -5.47 -0.18
CA ILE A 31 0.79 -6.64 0.72
C ILE A 31 2.22 -6.88 1.18
N LEU A 32 3.16 -6.92 0.24
CA LEU A 32 4.58 -7.16 0.55
C LEU A 32 5.18 -6.01 1.37
N LEU A 33 4.79 -4.77 1.08
CA LEU A 33 5.19 -3.60 1.86
C LEU A 33 4.64 -3.66 3.29
N GLY A 34 3.37 -4.04 3.46
CA GLY A 34 2.75 -4.21 4.77
C GLY A 34 3.31 -5.39 5.58
N ALA A 35 3.88 -6.39 4.89
CA ALA A 35 4.62 -7.49 5.50
C ALA A 35 6.09 -7.15 5.83
N GLY A 36 6.55 -5.92 5.57
CA GLY A 36 7.87 -5.43 5.97
C GLY A 36 9.00 -5.73 4.96
N PHE A 37 8.69 -6.10 3.72
CA PHE A 37 9.71 -6.31 2.70
C PHE A 37 10.29 -4.98 2.17
N SER A 38 11.59 -4.97 1.92
CA SER A 38 12.27 -3.84 1.27
C SER A 38 11.93 -3.77 -0.22
N ASN A 39 12.00 -2.59 -0.84
CA ASN A 39 11.70 -2.40 -2.27
C ASN A 39 12.47 -3.37 -3.20
N ALA A 40 13.73 -3.68 -2.90
CA ALA A 40 14.51 -4.69 -3.63
C ALA A 40 13.94 -6.12 -3.49
N GLN A 41 13.50 -6.50 -2.29
CA GLN A 41 12.89 -7.81 -2.02
C GLN A 41 11.51 -7.92 -2.68
N ILE A 42 10.73 -6.84 -2.64
CA ILE A 42 9.46 -6.73 -3.34
C ILE A 42 9.69 -6.93 -4.84
N GLY A 43 10.62 -6.17 -5.43
CA GLY A 43 10.96 -6.25 -6.85
C GLY A 43 11.34 -7.67 -7.28
N SER A 44 12.16 -8.34 -6.47
CA SER A 44 12.54 -9.73 -6.72
C SER A 44 11.35 -10.70 -6.76
N ARG A 45 10.29 -10.44 -5.98
CA ARG A 45 9.10 -11.30 -5.91
C ARG A 45 8.07 -11.01 -6.99
N VAL A 46 7.93 -9.75 -7.39
CA VAL A 46 6.98 -9.35 -8.45
C VAL A 46 7.63 -9.25 -9.83
N HIS A 47 8.91 -9.64 -9.94
CA HIS A 47 9.74 -9.55 -11.14
C HIS A 47 9.86 -8.12 -11.69
N LEU A 48 10.12 -7.15 -10.81
CA LEU A 48 10.34 -5.74 -11.13
C LEU A 48 11.68 -5.25 -10.54
N THR A 49 12.19 -4.15 -11.07
CA THR A 49 13.36 -3.48 -10.48
C THR A 49 12.95 -2.69 -9.24
N GLU A 50 13.90 -2.44 -8.34
CA GLU A 50 13.66 -1.60 -7.15
C GLU A 50 13.10 -0.22 -7.53
N ASP A 51 13.60 0.36 -8.62
CA ASP A 51 13.16 1.67 -9.11
C ASP A 51 11.68 1.65 -9.55
N THR A 52 11.28 0.62 -10.31
CA THR A 52 9.88 0.45 -10.69
C THR A 52 8.98 0.22 -9.47
N VAL A 53 9.46 -0.51 -8.45
CA VAL A 53 8.73 -0.68 -7.18
C VAL A 53 8.54 0.66 -6.48
N LYS A 54 9.56 1.53 -6.41
CA LYS A 54 9.42 2.89 -5.85
C LYS A 54 8.36 3.71 -6.59
N GLY A 55 8.28 3.56 -7.91
CA GLY A 55 7.21 4.14 -8.73
C GLY A 55 5.82 3.64 -8.31
N HIS A 56 5.66 2.31 -8.18
CA HIS A 56 4.41 1.72 -7.69
C HIS A 56 4.06 2.18 -6.28
N VAL A 57 5.02 2.21 -5.35
CA VAL A 57 4.81 2.71 -3.98
C VAL A 57 4.32 4.15 -4.00
N SER A 58 4.93 5.01 -4.84
CA SER A 58 4.51 6.41 -4.95
C SER A 58 3.08 6.54 -5.47
N ALA A 59 2.69 5.75 -6.47
CA ALA A 59 1.32 5.71 -6.98
C ALA A 59 0.33 5.19 -5.92
N ILE A 60 0.70 4.16 -5.18
CA ILE A 60 -0.10 3.60 -4.07
C ILE A 60 -0.31 4.65 -2.99
N LEU A 61 0.74 5.36 -2.56
CA LEU A 61 0.66 6.42 -1.56
C LEU A 61 -0.32 7.52 -1.98
N LEU A 62 -0.24 7.94 -3.25
CA LEU A 62 -1.16 8.93 -3.81
C LEU A 62 -2.62 8.44 -3.81
N LYS A 63 -2.86 7.20 -4.24
CA LYS A 63 -4.21 6.61 -4.29
C LYS A 63 -4.82 6.39 -2.90
N LEU A 64 -4.00 5.99 -1.93
CA LEU A 64 -4.42 5.76 -0.55
C LEU A 64 -4.50 7.05 0.28
N GLY A 65 -3.98 8.17 -0.25
CA GLY A 65 -3.80 9.41 0.53
C GLY A 65 -2.80 9.25 1.68
N ALA A 66 -1.90 8.28 1.59
CA ALA A 66 -0.91 7.97 2.61
C ALA A 66 0.34 8.83 2.43
N GLY A 67 0.83 9.42 3.53
CA GLY A 67 2.01 10.29 3.51
C GLY A 67 3.34 9.52 3.49
N ASN A 68 3.36 8.25 3.86
CA ASN A 68 4.57 7.42 3.84
C ASN A 68 4.25 5.92 3.77
N GLN A 69 5.30 5.12 3.52
CA GLN A 69 5.24 3.66 3.46
C GLN A 69 4.70 3.02 4.75
N VAL A 70 4.96 3.60 5.92
CA VAL A 70 4.45 3.08 7.20
C VAL A 70 2.94 3.24 7.28
N GLN A 71 2.40 4.37 6.85
CA GLN A 71 0.96 4.60 6.76
C GLN A 71 0.32 3.62 5.77
N ALA A 72 0.92 3.41 4.59
CA ALA A 72 0.43 2.42 3.63
C ALA A 72 0.43 0.99 4.21
N ALA A 73 1.48 0.60 4.93
CA ALA A 73 1.52 -0.67 5.64
C ALA A 73 0.35 -0.80 6.64
N VAL A 74 0.07 0.23 7.42
CA VAL A 74 -1.09 0.27 8.34
C VAL A 74 -2.41 0.09 7.58
N VAL A 75 -2.58 0.74 6.42
CA VAL A 75 -3.75 0.53 5.56
C VAL A 75 -3.88 -0.93 5.13
N ALA A 76 -2.79 -1.58 4.73
CA ALA A 76 -2.78 -2.97 4.31
C ALA A 76 -3.23 -3.91 5.46
N HIS A 77 -2.77 -3.66 6.69
CA HIS A 77 -3.21 -4.37 7.89
C HIS A 77 -4.69 -4.12 8.19
N GLN A 78 -5.15 -2.87 8.13
CA GLN A 78 -6.55 -2.49 8.39
C GLN A 78 -7.51 -3.03 7.33
N ALA A 79 -7.07 -3.14 6.08
CA ALA A 79 -7.83 -3.76 5.00
C ALA A 79 -7.93 -5.29 5.13
N GLY A 80 -7.10 -5.89 5.98
CA GLY A 80 -6.98 -7.34 6.15
C GLY A 80 -6.21 -8.01 5.01
N LEU A 81 -5.35 -7.27 4.31
CA LEU A 81 -4.52 -7.78 3.21
C LEU A 81 -3.25 -8.48 3.70
N VAL A 82 -2.79 -8.11 4.90
CA VAL A 82 -1.63 -8.73 5.55
C VAL A 82 -2.13 -9.48 6.79
N PRO A 83 -1.82 -10.78 6.94
CA PRO A 83 -2.18 -11.52 8.14
C PRO A 83 -1.44 -10.93 9.36
N PRO A 84 -2.11 -10.79 10.52
CA PRO A 84 -1.45 -10.34 11.74
C PRO A 84 -0.47 -11.42 12.21
N GLY A 85 0.82 -11.15 12.05
CA GLY A 85 1.89 -11.95 12.62
C GLY A 85 2.48 -13.00 11.69
N SER A 86 3.75 -12.80 11.38
CA SER A 86 4.77 -13.85 11.49
C SER A 86 5.80 -13.37 12.49
#